data_AF-A0A1J7IH88-F1
#
_entry.id   AF-A0A1J7IH88-F1
#
_cell.length_a   1.000
_cell.length_b   1.000
_cell.length_c   1.000
_cell.angle_alpha   90.00
_cell.angle_beta   90.00
_cell.angle_gamma   90.00
#
_symmetry.space_group_name_H-M   'P 1'
#
loop_
_entity.id
_entity.type
_entity.pdbx_description
1 polymer ?
#
loop_
_entity_poly.entity_id
_entity_poly.type
_entity_poly.pdbx_seq_one_letter_code
_entity_poly.pdbx_strand_id
1 'polypeptide(L)'
;EGVEAATVWETLKEVSSEGAVGRITILQEPSPLMLGAAHMTMARHFDMDELFRHLITTSGNKGKTRAYVDRAFEPTETRRRTFFFVFKYFTVVGEGLKSAPWQAFDYRPPDKRSIDHIDITECSSVLALSLEGQPIEKVTRNNRRQRKKAEEGYVYHPFAPWHLLSIQCFPDNAHSLRSEDLNKQFVSGPYAFLDTLAAEYRDAIKRYATLNEMITKLITPPSEFMFNVKLRDKLLFEDANFTYSRRYFWGYNALGVINDGIKSMRAAYFDTFKDDFWQGRNRTVWPYPYQDSAGKTAYENLMATVRHDLEKAVLELDTMHKKNERTRNEIFSLREQLFSGSSVRESRRAIEQGDNIKILTGVSMLFLPLTFVTSVFGITTLDIQADDWRFPVTMVTVCVPFFVLIFVLQTRAGVSAIRKSG
;
A
#
# COMPACT_ATOMS: atom_id res chain seq x y z
N GLU A 1 -22.51 19.15 4.79
CA GLU A 1 -23.94 18.81 4.58
C GLU A 1 -24.02 18.01 3.30
N GLY A 2 -24.52 16.77 3.36
CA GLY A 2 -24.56 15.88 2.21
C GLY A 2 -25.73 16.24 1.30
N VAL A 3 -25.55 16.15 -0.02
CA VAL A 3 -26.64 16.28 -1.00
C VAL A 3 -27.68 15.20 -0.70
N GLU A 4 -28.95 15.60 -0.50
CA GLU A 4 -30.03 14.65 -0.21
C GLU A 4 -30.28 13.69 -1.38
N ALA A 5 -30.58 12.43 -1.08
CA ALA A 5 -30.81 11.39 -2.08
C ALA A 5 -31.98 11.72 -3.02
N ALA A 6 -32.98 12.48 -2.54
CA ALA A 6 -34.07 13.00 -3.36
C ALA A 6 -33.55 13.92 -4.47
N THR A 7 -32.63 14.85 -4.15
CA THR A 7 -32.01 15.75 -5.13
C THR A 7 -31.22 14.97 -6.18
N VAL A 8 -30.51 13.91 -5.77
CA VAL A 8 -29.79 13.03 -6.71
C VAL A 8 -30.78 12.31 -7.64
N TRP A 9 -31.86 11.75 -7.09
CA TRP A 9 -32.91 11.10 -7.89
C TRP A 9 -33.53 12.06 -8.91
N GLU A 10 -33.96 13.23 -8.44
CA GLU A 10 -34.59 14.27 -9.27
C GLU A 10 -33.65 14.77 -10.37
N THR A 11 -32.36 14.89 -10.07
CA THR A 11 -31.35 15.27 -11.07
C THR A 11 -31.13 14.16 -12.09
N LEU A 12 -31.12 12.89 -11.68
CA LEU A 12 -30.83 11.76 -12.54
C LEU A 12 -32.03 11.27 -13.37
N LYS A 13 -33.26 11.48 -12.91
CA LYS A 13 -34.47 10.92 -13.54
C LYS A 13 -34.84 11.58 -14.87
N GLU A 14 -34.58 12.87 -15.02
CA GLU A 14 -34.92 13.63 -16.23
C GLU A 14 -33.66 13.84 -17.08
N VAL A 15 -33.73 13.39 -18.33
CA VAL A 15 -32.59 13.31 -19.26
C VAL A 15 -32.97 14.12 -20.50
N SER A 16 -32.68 15.43 -20.50
CA SER A 16 -32.50 16.26 -21.72
C SER A 16 -32.68 17.74 -21.40
N SER A 17 -31.60 18.52 -21.44
CA SER A 17 -31.67 19.88 -21.99
C SER A 17 -31.69 19.73 -23.51
N GLU A 18 -32.66 20.35 -24.19
CA GLU A 18 -32.89 20.24 -25.64
C GLU A 18 -31.57 20.36 -26.44
N GLY A 19 -31.17 19.29 -27.14
CA GLY A 19 -30.02 19.27 -28.06
C GLY A 19 -28.75 18.55 -27.58
N ALA A 20 -28.66 18.09 -26.33
CA ALA A 20 -27.48 17.34 -25.86
C ALA A 20 -27.50 15.87 -26.29
N VAL A 21 -26.46 15.42 -27.00
CA VAL A 21 -26.28 14.01 -27.43
C VAL A 21 -25.61 13.12 -26.38
N GLY A 22 -25.22 13.65 -25.22
CA GLY A 22 -24.65 12.83 -24.16
C GLY A 22 -24.63 13.50 -22.79
N ARG A 23 -24.43 12.69 -21.76
CA ARG A 23 -24.50 13.11 -20.35
C ARG A 23 -23.36 12.54 -19.54
N ILE A 24 -22.67 13.38 -18.77
CA ILE A 24 -21.69 12.99 -17.76
C ILE A 24 -22.34 13.08 -16.38
N THR A 25 -22.27 12.01 -15.62
CA THR A 25 -22.72 11.93 -14.22
C THR A 25 -21.52 11.56 -13.35
N ILE A 26 -21.18 12.42 -12.40
CA ILE A 26 -20.09 12.18 -11.45
C ILE A 26 -20.69 12.09 -10.04
N LEU A 27 -20.48 10.97 -9.36
CA LEU A 27 -20.87 10.75 -7.97
C LEU A 27 -19.60 10.71 -7.12
N GLN A 28 -19.47 11.69 -6.23
CA GLN A 28 -18.33 11.84 -5.32
C GLN A 28 -18.75 11.45 -3.91
N GLU A 29 -17.98 10.59 -3.24
CA GLU A 29 -18.29 10.01 -1.93
C GLU A 29 -19.76 9.57 -1.79
N PRO A 30 -20.29 8.74 -2.71
CA PRO A 30 -21.70 8.41 -2.69
C PRO A 30 -22.09 7.62 -1.43
N SER A 31 -23.13 8.09 -0.75
CA SER A 31 -23.74 7.33 0.34
C SER A 31 -24.45 6.07 -0.20
N PRO A 32 -24.73 5.06 0.64
CA PRO A 32 -25.50 3.88 0.22
C PRO A 32 -26.85 4.22 -0.44
N LEU A 33 -27.52 5.29 0.01
CA LEU A 33 -28.76 5.77 -0.60
C LEU A 33 -28.53 6.37 -1.99
N MET A 34 -27.44 7.11 -2.19
CA MET A 34 -27.06 7.63 -3.52
C MET A 34 -26.71 6.49 -4.48
N LEU A 35 -26.04 5.44 -4.00
CA LEU A 35 -25.78 4.24 -4.80
C LEU A 35 -27.08 3.53 -5.17
N GLY A 36 -28.05 3.43 -4.24
CA GLY A 36 -29.38 2.89 -4.52
C GLY A 36 -30.13 3.69 -5.58
N ALA A 37 -30.13 5.02 -5.47
CA ALA A 37 -30.74 5.90 -6.47
C ALA A 37 -30.06 5.74 -7.84
N ALA A 38 -28.72 5.74 -7.87
CA ALA A 38 -27.95 5.55 -9.10
C ALA A 38 -28.22 4.18 -9.74
N HIS A 39 -28.37 3.12 -8.95
CA HIS A 39 -28.72 1.79 -9.45
C HIS A 39 -30.04 1.84 -10.20
N MET A 40 -31.08 2.39 -9.57
CA MET A 40 -32.43 2.46 -10.15
C MET A 40 -32.49 3.35 -11.40
N THR A 41 -31.79 4.49 -11.42
CA THR A 41 -31.84 5.42 -12.56
C THR A 41 -30.94 4.96 -13.72
N MET A 42 -29.79 4.34 -13.43
CA MET A 42 -28.80 3.97 -14.43
C MET A 42 -28.88 2.52 -14.90
N ALA A 43 -29.71 1.67 -14.27
CA ALA A 43 -29.88 0.25 -14.65
C ALA A 43 -30.33 0.05 -16.11
N ARG A 44 -30.99 1.04 -16.71
CA ARG A 44 -31.33 0.99 -18.14
C ARG A 44 -30.10 1.06 -19.03
N HIS A 45 -29.07 1.79 -18.60
CA HIS A 45 -27.89 2.11 -19.40
C HIS A 45 -26.72 1.16 -19.07
N PHE A 46 -26.58 0.77 -17.81
CA PHE A 46 -25.46 -0.01 -17.29
C PHE A 46 -25.92 -1.26 -16.53
N ASP A 47 -25.08 -2.29 -16.54
CA ASP A 47 -25.17 -3.38 -15.57
C ASP A 47 -24.62 -2.87 -14.22
N MET A 48 -25.48 -2.23 -13.44
CA MET A 48 -25.10 -1.58 -12.18
C MET A 48 -24.60 -2.58 -11.12
N ASP A 49 -25.10 -3.82 -11.15
CA ASP A 49 -24.64 -4.88 -10.25
C ASP A 49 -23.18 -5.26 -10.55
N GLU A 50 -22.79 -5.30 -11.83
CA GLU A 50 -21.40 -5.49 -12.24
C GLU A 50 -20.49 -4.33 -11.78
N LEU A 51 -20.91 -3.09 -12.04
CA LEU A 51 -20.13 -1.91 -11.66
C LEU A 51 -19.93 -1.85 -10.14
N PHE A 52 -20.99 -2.05 -9.36
CA PHE A 52 -20.92 -2.03 -7.89
C PHE A 52 -20.11 -3.20 -7.33
N ARG A 53 -20.21 -4.39 -7.93
CA ARG A 53 -19.38 -5.53 -7.52
C ARG A 53 -17.90 -5.20 -7.67
N HIS A 54 -17.50 -4.56 -8.76
CA HIS A 54 -16.11 -4.16 -8.97
C HIS A 54 -15.67 -2.96 -8.12
N LEU A 55 -16.59 -2.05 -7.79
CA LEU A 55 -16.35 -0.91 -6.90
C LEU A 55 -16.13 -1.38 -5.46
N ILE A 56 -17.02 -2.22 -4.93
CA ILE A 56 -17.07 -2.56 -3.50
C ILE A 56 -16.20 -3.78 -3.19
N THR A 57 -16.19 -4.79 -4.05
CA THR A 57 -15.53 -6.06 -3.77
C THR A 57 -14.21 -6.19 -4.51
N THR A 58 -13.33 -7.04 -3.98
CA THR A 58 -12.13 -7.52 -4.69
C THR A 58 -12.43 -8.67 -5.64
N SER A 59 -13.68 -9.18 -5.63
CA SER A 59 -14.11 -10.28 -6.49
C SER A 59 -14.19 -9.81 -7.96
N GLY A 60 -13.63 -10.59 -8.88
CA GLY A 60 -13.57 -10.26 -10.31
C GLY A 60 -12.32 -9.49 -10.74
N ASN A 61 -11.93 -8.42 -10.04
CA ASN A 61 -10.72 -7.63 -10.36
C ASN A 61 -9.50 -7.95 -9.48
N LYS A 62 -9.64 -8.83 -8.48
CA LYS A 62 -8.59 -9.20 -7.51
C LYS A 62 -8.04 -7.99 -6.73
N GLY A 63 -8.86 -6.96 -6.51
CA GLY A 63 -8.44 -5.72 -5.84
C GLY A 63 -7.46 -4.88 -6.66
N LYS A 64 -7.41 -5.07 -7.97
CA LYS A 64 -6.49 -4.36 -8.87
C LYS A 64 -7.25 -3.49 -9.87
N THR A 65 -6.61 -2.40 -10.30
CA THR A 65 -7.10 -1.60 -11.42
C THR A 65 -7.19 -2.45 -12.68
N ARG A 66 -8.34 -2.39 -13.36
CA ARG A 66 -8.62 -3.16 -14.58
C ARG A 66 -9.51 -2.39 -15.54
N ALA A 67 -9.33 -2.71 -16.82
CA ALA A 67 -10.13 -2.20 -17.92
C ALA A 67 -11.04 -3.29 -18.47
N TYR A 68 -12.27 -2.93 -18.78
CA TYR A 68 -13.28 -3.77 -19.42
C TYR A 68 -13.82 -3.02 -20.64
N VAL A 69 -13.02 -2.99 -21.70
CA VAL A 69 -13.32 -2.21 -22.91
C VAL A 69 -13.58 -3.12 -24.13
N ASP A 70 -12.91 -4.28 -24.24
CA ASP A 70 -13.22 -5.24 -25.29
C ASP A 70 -14.42 -6.12 -24.89
N ARG A 71 -15.63 -5.58 -25.06
CA ARG A 71 -16.89 -6.19 -24.60
C ARG A 71 -17.86 -6.60 -25.72
N ALA A 72 -17.44 -6.50 -26.98
CA ALA A 72 -18.30 -6.77 -28.14
C ALA A 72 -18.98 -8.16 -28.11
N PHE A 73 -18.38 -9.14 -27.44
CA PHE A 73 -18.83 -10.54 -27.37
C PHE A 73 -19.51 -10.92 -26.04
N GLU A 74 -19.83 -9.97 -25.16
CA GLU A 74 -20.56 -10.22 -23.91
C GLU A 74 -21.97 -10.81 -24.19
N PRO A 75 -22.60 -11.51 -23.24
CA PRO A 75 -23.87 -12.19 -23.51
C PRO A 75 -25.07 -11.23 -23.59
N THR A 76 -25.07 -10.17 -22.78
CA THR A 76 -26.18 -9.21 -22.71
C THR A 76 -25.89 -7.96 -23.52
N GLU A 77 -26.93 -7.38 -24.13
CA GLU A 77 -26.82 -6.16 -24.92
C GLU A 77 -26.24 -5.00 -24.11
N THR A 78 -26.72 -4.80 -22.88
CA THR A 78 -26.23 -3.78 -21.95
C THR A 78 -24.72 -3.89 -21.71
N ARG A 79 -24.18 -5.12 -21.62
CA ARG A 79 -22.73 -5.33 -21.43
C ARG A 79 -21.93 -5.09 -22.70
N ARG A 80 -22.48 -5.39 -23.88
CA ARG A 80 -21.81 -5.17 -25.18
C ARG A 80 -21.62 -3.69 -25.50
N ARG A 81 -22.57 -2.85 -25.08
CA ARG A 81 -22.54 -1.39 -25.33
C ARG A 81 -21.87 -0.57 -24.24
N THR A 82 -21.46 -1.22 -23.15
CA THR A 82 -20.80 -0.54 -22.02
C THR A 82 -19.31 -0.80 -22.01
N PHE A 83 -18.55 0.18 -21.52
CA PHE A 83 -17.10 0.13 -21.45
C PHE A 83 -16.70 0.77 -20.13
N PHE A 84 -15.86 0.13 -19.32
CA PHE A 84 -15.53 0.71 -18.02
C PHE A 84 -14.11 0.42 -17.55
N PHE A 85 -13.61 1.34 -16.74
CA PHE A 85 -12.38 1.23 -15.99
C PHE A 85 -12.71 1.19 -14.50
N VAL A 86 -12.07 0.27 -13.80
CA VAL A 86 -12.13 0.16 -12.35
C VAL A 86 -10.77 0.53 -11.82
N PHE A 87 -10.71 1.55 -10.98
CA PHE A 87 -9.49 2.02 -10.32
C PHE A 87 -9.47 1.54 -8.87
N LYS A 88 -8.37 0.89 -8.50
CA LYS A 88 -8.04 0.49 -7.12
C LYS A 88 -6.66 1.04 -6.80
N TYR A 89 -6.60 2.02 -5.89
CA TYR A 89 -5.36 2.66 -5.45
C TYR A 89 -5.51 3.12 -4.01
N PHE A 90 -4.53 3.86 -3.47
CA PHE A 90 -4.50 4.25 -2.06
C PHE A 90 -4.41 5.76 -1.89
N THR A 91 -4.98 6.27 -0.82
CA THR A 91 -4.81 7.66 -0.37
C THR A 91 -4.71 7.73 1.16
N VAL A 92 -4.47 8.94 1.66
CA VAL A 92 -4.52 9.26 3.08
C VAL A 92 -5.93 9.73 3.44
N VAL A 93 -6.49 9.29 4.56
CA VAL A 93 -7.79 9.79 5.03
C VAL A 93 -7.65 11.26 5.43
N GLY A 94 -8.55 12.11 4.93
CA GLY A 94 -8.53 13.53 5.26
C GLY A 94 -8.84 13.79 6.73
N GLU A 95 -8.41 14.95 7.25
CA GLU A 95 -8.61 15.30 8.65
C GLU A 95 -10.10 15.36 9.01
N GLY A 96 -10.50 14.64 10.07
CA GLY A 96 -11.89 14.57 10.51
C GLY A 96 -12.82 13.72 9.62
N LEU A 97 -12.28 13.11 8.56
CA LEU A 97 -13.05 12.23 7.68
C LEU A 97 -12.97 10.77 8.13
N LYS A 98 -13.92 9.96 7.65
CA LYS A 98 -13.94 8.51 7.81
C LYS A 98 -14.11 7.87 6.44
N SER A 99 -13.38 6.79 6.19
CA SER A 99 -13.58 5.97 5.01
C SER A 99 -14.98 5.36 5.01
N ALA A 100 -15.47 5.00 3.81
CA ALA A 100 -16.72 4.27 3.70
C ALA A 100 -16.61 2.89 4.41
N PRO A 101 -17.72 2.32 4.92
CA PRO A 101 -17.70 1.06 5.67
C PRO A 101 -17.13 -0.14 4.92
N TRP A 102 -17.13 -0.09 3.59
CA TRP A 102 -16.61 -1.16 2.72
C TRP A 102 -15.16 -0.96 2.28
N GLN A 103 -14.54 0.18 2.60
CA GLN A 103 -13.14 0.44 2.27
C GLN A 103 -12.24 -0.08 3.38
N ALA A 104 -11.12 -0.71 3.00
CA ALA A 104 -10.13 -1.14 3.96
C ALA A 104 -9.46 0.07 4.61
N PHE A 105 -9.60 0.17 5.93
CA PHE A 105 -9.07 1.27 6.74
C PHE A 105 -8.69 0.79 8.15
N ASP A 106 -7.53 1.22 8.65
CA ASP A 106 -7.09 0.96 10.02
C ASP A 106 -7.59 2.07 10.95
N TYR A 107 -8.84 1.96 11.43
CA TYR A 107 -9.38 2.95 12.37
C TYR A 107 -8.70 2.83 13.74
N ARG A 108 -8.01 3.90 14.15
CA ARG A 108 -7.45 4.04 15.50
C ARG A 108 -8.14 5.18 16.24
N PRO A 109 -8.65 4.96 17.46
CA PRO A 109 -9.16 6.04 18.30
C PRO A 109 -8.08 7.12 18.49
N PRO A 110 -8.44 8.42 18.57
CA PRO A 110 -7.49 9.51 18.73
C PRO A 110 -6.51 9.27 19.89
N ASP A 111 -7.02 8.74 21.00
CA ASP A 111 -6.28 8.49 22.25
C ASP A 111 -5.20 7.40 22.12
N LYS A 112 -5.32 6.53 21.10
CA LYS A 112 -4.38 5.44 20.82
C LYS A 112 -3.53 5.69 19.56
N ARG A 113 -3.66 6.87 18.96
CA ARG A 113 -2.96 7.22 17.73
C ARG A 113 -1.51 7.60 18.04
N SER A 114 -0.56 6.84 17.49
CA SER A 114 0.83 7.29 17.52
C SER A 114 0.97 8.52 16.60
N ILE A 115 1.76 9.50 17.02
CA ILE A 115 2.07 10.72 16.25
C ILE A 115 2.56 10.39 14.83
N ASP A 116 3.21 9.25 14.68
CA ASP A 116 3.82 8.80 13.42
C ASP A 116 2.89 7.93 12.55
N HIS A 117 1.61 7.80 12.89
CA HIS A 117 0.67 6.97 12.14
C HIS A 117 0.10 7.71 10.94
N ILE A 118 0.22 7.11 9.76
CA ILE A 118 -0.40 7.57 8.52
C ILE A 118 -1.65 6.74 8.26
N ASP A 119 -2.79 7.42 8.20
CA ASP A 119 -4.11 6.84 7.96
C ASP A 119 -4.27 6.51 6.46
N ILE A 120 -3.83 5.33 6.03
CA ILE A 120 -3.99 4.88 4.64
C ILE A 120 -5.33 4.17 4.45
N THR A 121 -5.99 4.43 3.34
CA THR A 121 -7.22 3.77 2.91
C THR A 121 -7.18 3.42 1.43
N GLU A 122 -7.95 2.41 1.03
CA GLU A 122 -8.18 2.08 -0.38
C GLU A 122 -9.14 3.09 -1.02
N CYS A 123 -8.72 3.71 -2.11
CA CYS A 123 -9.58 4.43 -3.05
C CYS A 123 -10.16 3.46 -4.07
N SER A 124 -11.46 3.58 -4.31
CA SER A 124 -12.12 2.86 -5.39
C SER A 124 -12.87 3.83 -6.28
N SER A 125 -12.66 3.71 -7.59
CA SER A 125 -13.39 4.50 -8.59
C SER A 125 -13.80 3.62 -9.76
N VAL A 126 -14.98 3.90 -10.32
CA VAL A 126 -15.46 3.26 -11.54
C VAL A 126 -15.84 4.34 -12.54
N LEU A 127 -15.21 4.29 -13.70
CA LEU A 127 -15.52 5.14 -14.84
C LEU A 127 -16.15 4.27 -15.92
N ALA A 128 -17.41 4.50 -16.28
CA ALA A 128 -18.17 3.70 -17.22
C ALA A 128 -18.82 4.55 -18.31
N LEU A 129 -18.75 4.10 -19.56
CA LEU A 129 -19.40 4.67 -20.74
C LEU A 129 -20.44 3.69 -21.27
N SER A 130 -21.65 4.15 -21.56
CA SER A 130 -22.68 3.44 -22.34
C SER A 130 -22.89 4.18 -23.66
N LEU A 131 -22.85 3.45 -24.77
CA LEU A 131 -23.24 3.94 -26.09
C LEU A 131 -24.66 3.45 -26.41
N GLU A 132 -25.62 4.35 -26.48
CA GLU A 132 -27.01 4.05 -26.79
C GLU A 132 -27.25 3.98 -28.30
N GLY A 133 -28.29 3.26 -28.71
CA GLY A 133 -28.65 3.10 -30.13
C GLY A 133 -28.39 1.69 -30.66
N GLN A 134 -28.66 1.51 -31.96
CA GLN A 134 -28.51 0.21 -32.61
C GLN A 134 -27.05 -0.09 -32.98
N PRO A 135 -26.63 -1.36 -32.93
CA PRO A 135 -25.29 -1.75 -33.33
C PRO A 135 -25.09 -1.51 -34.84
N ILE A 136 -23.90 -1.02 -35.21
CA ILE A 136 -23.55 -0.66 -36.59
C ILE A 136 -22.94 -1.80 -37.38
N GLU A 137 -22.21 -2.69 -36.71
CA GLU A 137 -21.50 -3.80 -37.34
C GLU A 137 -21.57 -5.05 -36.47
N LYS A 138 -21.71 -6.20 -37.14
CA LYS A 138 -21.62 -7.52 -36.52
C LYS A 138 -20.22 -8.09 -36.77
N VAL A 139 -19.49 -8.38 -35.71
CA VAL A 139 -18.14 -8.95 -35.78
C VAL A 139 -18.19 -10.42 -35.37
N THR A 140 -17.42 -11.27 -36.03
CA THR A 140 -17.36 -12.71 -35.70
C THR A 140 -15.98 -13.10 -35.20
N ARG A 141 -15.92 -13.88 -34.13
CA ARG A 141 -14.70 -14.43 -33.58
C ARG A 141 -14.67 -15.94 -33.77
N ASN A 142 -13.78 -16.41 -34.64
CA ASN A 142 -13.63 -17.82 -34.94
C ASN A 142 -12.54 -18.45 -34.07
N ASN A 143 -12.94 -19.20 -33.04
CA ASN A 143 -12.02 -19.91 -32.18
C ASN A 143 -11.64 -21.29 -32.76
N ARG A 144 -10.82 -21.28 -33.82
CA ARG A 144 -10.39 -22.51 -34.54
C ARG A 144 -9.75 -23.56 -33.61
N ARG A 145 -9.11 -23.13 -32.51
CA ARG A 145 -8.46 -24.03 -31.53
C ARG A 145 -9.42 -24.81 -30.64
N GLN A 146 -10.65 -24.31 -30.40
CA GLN A 146 -11.59 -24.93 -29.46
C GLN A 146 -12.76 -25.68 -30.13
N ARG A 147 -12.83 -25.73 -31.47
CA ARG A 147 -13.99 -26.29 -32.23
C ARG A 147 -15.36 -25.79 -31.73
N LYS A 148 -15.41 -24.58 -31.16
CA LYS A 148 -16.65 -23.94 -30.72
C LYS A 148 -17.29 -23.20 -31.89
N LYS A 149 -18.62 -23.05 -31.83
CA LYS A 149 -19.40 -22.22 -32.77
C LYS A 149 -18.82 -20.80 -32.76
N ALA A 150 -18.78 -20.16 -33.94
CA ALA A 150 -18.32 -18.79 -34.07
C ALA A 150 -19.09 -17.88 -33.10
N GLU A 151 -18.36 -17.11 -32.29
CA GLU A 151 -18.97 -16.14 -31.39
C GLU A 151 -19.31 -14.88 -32.18
N GLU A 152 -20.52 -14.39 -31.99
CA GLU A 152 -21.03 -13.19 -32.64
C GLU A 152 -20.94 -12.02 -31.65
N GLY A 153 -20.35 -10.92 -32.10
CA GLY A 153 -20.22 -9.69 -31.35
C GLY A 153 -20.83 -8.52 -32.10
N TYR A 154 -21.12 -7.45 -31.36
CA TYR A 154 -21.79 -6.26 -31.87
C TYR A 154 -20.98 -5.01 -31.53
N VAL A 155 -20.89 -4.11 -32.49
CA VAL A 155 -20.15 -2.86 -32.39
C VAL A 155 -21.12 -1.69 -32.41
N TYR A 156 -20.86 -0.70 -31.56
CA TYR A 156 -21.70 0.49 -31.41
C TYR A 156 -20.98 1.73 -31.96
N HIS A 157 -21.77 2.69 -32.44
CA HIS A 157 -21.25 3.90 -33.07
C HIS A 157 -20.57 4.83 -32.05
N PRO A 158 -19.33 5.31 -32.27
CA PRO A 158 -18.64 6.21 -31.32
C PRO A 158 -19.37 7.52 -31.01
N PHE A 159 -20.15 8.02 -31.96
CA PHE A 159 -20.93 9.26 -31.83
C PHE A 159 -22.42 9.01 -31.53
N ALA A 160 -22.79 7.78 -31.15
CA ALA A 160 -24.16 7.52 -30.71
C ALA A 160 -24.46 8.28 -29.42
N PRO A 161 -25.74 8.47 -29.06
CA PRO A 161 -26.09 9.07 -27.78
C PRO A 161 -25.43 8.31 -26.64
N TRP A 162 -24.89 9.01 -25.63
CA TRP A 162 -24.01 8.36 -24.66
C TRP A 162 -24.22 8.81 -23.22
N HIS A 163 -23.98 7.89 -22.30
CA HIS A 163 -23.94 8.16 -20.87
C HIS A 163 -22.57 7.83 -20.32
N LEU A 164 -21.97 8.77 -19.59
CA LEU A 164 -20.74 8.56 -18.85
C LEU A 164 -21.05 8.64 -17.36
N LEU A 165 -20.70 7.60 -16.62
CA LEU A 165 -20.88 7.48 -15.18
C LEU A 165 -19.51 7.36 -14.52
N SER A 166 -19.15 8.32 -13.67
CA SER A 166 -17.97 8.25 -12.81
C SER A 166 -18.42 8.16 -11.36
N ILE A 167 -18.03 7.08 -10.68
CA ILE A 167 -18.29 6.88 -9.26
C ILE A 167 -16.96 6.91 -8.54
N GLN A 168 -16.75 7.91 -7.70
CA GLN A 168 -15.49 8.18 -7.00
C GLN A 168 -15.68 8.01 -5.50
N CYS A 169 -14.90 7.11 -4.88
CA CYS A 169 -14.84 6.91 -3.43
C CYS A 169 -13.39 7.17 -2.96
N PHE A 170 -13.06 8.44 -2.74
CA PHE A 170 -11.82 9.03 -2.26
C PHE A 170 -12.00 9.62 -0.84
N PRO A 171 -11.54 8.93 0.21
CA PRO A 171 -11.76 9.35 1.60
C PRO A 171 -10.93 10.57 2.07
N ASP A 172 -10.24 11.24 1.14
CA ASP A 172 -9.59 12.53 1.36
C ASP A 172 -10.51 13.71 1.02
N ASN A 173 -11.69 13.46 0.42
CA ASN A 173 -12.61 14.46 -0.11
C ASN A 173 -11.92 15.46 -1.07
N ALA A 174 -10.73 15.11 -1.58
CA ALA A 174 -9.91 15.94 -2.43
C ALA A 174 -10.29 15.68 -3.88
N HIS A 175 -11.46 16.16 -4.27
CA HIS A 175 -11.90 16.03 -5.65
C HIS A 175 -11.31 17.17 -6.47
N SER A 176 -10.66 16.86 -7.59
CA SER A 176 -10.29 17.89 -8.56
C SER A 176 -11.59 18.50 -9.12
N LEU A 177 -12.00 19.66 -8.58
CA LEU A 177 -13.14 20.41 -9.08
C LEU A 177 -12.86 20.78 -10.54
N ARG A 178 -13.65 20.19 -11.45
CA ARG A 178 -13.54 20.39 -12.89
C ARG A 178 -14.16 21.72 -13.34
N SER A 179 -13.85 22.82 -12.66
CA SER A 179 -14.42 24.14 -12.97
C SER A 179 -14.07 24.61 -14.40
N GLU A 180 -12.92 24.17 -14.92
CA GLU A 180 -12.50 24.43 -16.30
C GLU A 180 -13.22 23.54 -17.34
N ASP A 181 -13.75 22.37 -16.94
CA ASP A 181 -14.42 21.45 -17.87
C ASP A 181 -15.92 21.76 -18.06
N LEU A 182 -16.52 22.65 -17.25
CA LEU A 182 -17.93 23.03 -17.39
C LEU A 182 -18.25 23.65 -18.75
N ASN A 183 -17.26 24.26 -19.40
CA ASN A 183 -17.38 24.84 -20.75
C ASN A 183 -16.76 23.96 -21.85
N LYS A 184 -16.25 22.77 -21.50
CA LYS A 184 -15.60 21.88 -22.47
C LYS A 184 -16.65 21.10 -23.25
N GLN A 185 -16.68 21.31 -24.57
CA GLN A 185 -17.57 20.57 -25.45
C GLN A 185 -16.99 19.19 -25.76
N PHE A 186 -17.74 18.13 -25.42
CA PHE A 186 -17.35 16.77 -25.74
C PHE A 186 -17.96 16.34 -27.08
N VAL A 187 -17.10 15.99 -28.04
CA VAL A 187 -17.50 15.64 -29.41
C VAL A 187 -18.07 14.22 -29.50
N SER A 188 -17.63 13.31 -28.63
CA SER A 188 -18.07 11.90 -28.61
C SER A 188 -17.96 11.29 -27.21
N GLY A 189 -18.69 10.20 -26.98
CA GLY A 189 -18.62 9.42 -25.74
C GLY A 189 -17.22 8.86 -25.45
N PRO A 190 -16.53 8.23 -26.43
CA PRO A 190 -15.15 7.77 -26.27
C PRO A 190 -14.17 8.88 -25.90
N TYR A 191 -14.30 10.06 -26.51
CA TYR A 191 -13.49 11.22 -26.14
C TYR A 191 -13.73 11.65 -24.70
N ALA A 192 -14.99 11.81 -24.29
CA ALA A 192 -15.35 12.17 -22.92
C ALA A 192 -14.85 11.13 -21.90
N PHE A 193 -14.92 9.85 -22.25
CA PHE A 193 -14.41 8.76 -21.43
C PHE A 193 -12.89 8.83 -21.27
N LEU A 194 -12.13 8.95 -22.37
CA LEU A 194 -10.67 8.99 -22.34
C LEU A 194 -10.14 10.26 -21.64
N ASP A 195 -10.80 11.40 -21.84
CA ASP A 195 -10.45 12.64 -21.15
C ASP A 195 -10.69 12.53 -19.63
N THR A 196 -11.85 11.98 -19.25
CA THR A 196 -12.16 11.70 -17.84
C THR A 196 -11.20 10.68 -17.24
N LEU A 197 -10.80 9.67 -18.03
CA LEU A 197 -9.80 8.68 -17.65
C LEU A 197 -8.46 9.35 -17.37
N ALA A 198 -8.02 10.30 -18.20
CA ALA A 198 -6.77 11.03 -18.01
C ALA A 198 -6.77 11.82 -16.70
N ALA A 199 -7.90 12.42 -16.36
CA ALA A 199 -8.07 13.11 -15.09
C ALA A 199 -8.00 12.16 -13.88
N GLU A 200 -8.63 10.97 -13.94
CA GLU A 200 -8.51 9.95 -12.87
C GLU A 200 -7.05 9.50 -12.66
N TYR A 201 -6.28 9.32 -13.74
CA TYR A 201 -4.85 9.02 -13.64
C TYR A 201 -4.07 10.14 -12.95
N ARG A 202 -4.32 11.40 -13.31
CA ARG A 202 -3.71 12.58 -12.66
C ARG A 202 -4.04 12.65 -11.17
N ASP A 203 -5.28 12.35 -10.81
CA ASP A 203 -5.74 12.34 -9.43
C ASP A 203 -5.09 11.23 -8.60
N ALA A 204 -4.87 10.06 -9.18
CA ALA A 204 -4.11 8.98 -8.54
C ALA A 204 -2.63 9.34 -8.35
N ILE A 205 -2.00 10.02 -9.32
CA ILE A 205 -0.60 10.47 -9.22
C ILE A 205 -0.42 11.43 -8.06
N LYS A 206 -1.31 12.43 -7.93
CA LYS A 206 -1.28 13.40 -6.81
C LYS A 206 -1.32 12.68 -5.46
N ARG A 207 -2.24 11.74 -5.29
CA ARG A 207 -2.40 10.98 -4.03
C ARG A 207 -1.21 10.09 -3.71
N TYR A 208 -0.66 9.41 -4.73
CA TYR A 208 0.57 8.65 -4.54
C TYR A 208 1.78 9.53 -4.23
N ALA A 209 1.85 10.75 -4.78
CA ALA A 209 2.88 11.71 -4.42
C ALA A 209 2.79 12.10 -2.94
N THR A 210 1.59 12.42 -2.45
CA THR A 210 1.34 12.73 -1.04
C THR A 210 1.70 11.55 -0.13
N LEU A 211 1.29 10.33 -0.48
CA LEU A 211 1.65 9.12 0.27
C LEU A 211 3.17 8.91 0.32
N ASN A 212 3.84 9.03 -0.83
CA ASN A 212 5.30 8.92 -0.89
C ASN A 212 5.98 9.98 -0.01
N GLU A 213 5.52 11.23 -0.04
CA GLU A 213 6.07 12.31 0.78
C GLU A 213 5.90 12.04 2.27
N MET A 214 4.70 11.63 2.71
CA MET A 214 4.44 11.31 4.11
C MET A 214 5.27 10.12 4.60
N ILE A 215 5.37 9.06 3.80
CA ILE A 215 6.21 7.89 4.13
C ILE A 215 7.69 8.29 4.16
N THR A 216 8.15 9.12 3.22
CA THR A 216 9.54 9.61 3.18
C THR A 216 9.86 10.45 4.41
N LYS A 217 8.94 11.35 4.81
CA LYS A 217 9.09 12.16 6.02
C LYS A 217 9.12 11.31 7.29
N LEU A 218 8.35 10.22 7.34
CA LEU A 218 8.31 9.29 8.46
C LEU A 218 9.65 8.56 8.68
N ILE A 219 10.34 8.19 7.60
CA ILE A 219 11.60 7.44 7.67
C ILE A 219 12.83 8.34 7.78
N THR A 220 12.73 9.60 7.34
CA THR A 220 13.84 10.54 7.32
C THR A 220 14.02 11.16 8.70
N PRO A 221 15.22 11.09 9.30
CA PRO A 221 15.47 11.76 10.57
C PRO A 221 15.35 13.28 10.40
N PRO A 222 14.88 14.01 11.43
CA PRO A 222 14.78 15.46 11.37
C PRO A 222 16.16 16.10 11.21
N SER A 223 16.24 17.26 10.55
CA SER A 223 17.51 17.95 10.25
C SER A 223 18.37 18.25 11.49
N GLU A 224 17.72 18.42 12.65
CA GLU A 224 18.36 18.57 13.97
C GLU A 224 19.30 17.42 14.34
N PHE A 225 19.12 16.25 13.74
CA PHE A 225 20.01 15.08 13.88
C PHE A 225 21.49 15.43 13.66
N MET A 226 21.79 16.29 12.69
CA MET A 226 23.17 16.69 12.39
C MET A 226 23.82 17.46 13.56
N PHE A 227 23.02 18.13 14.37
CA PHE A 227 23.49 19.03 15.43
C PHE A 227 23.29 18.45 16.84
N ASN A 228 22.49 17.40 17.01
CA ASN A 228 22.18 16.83 18.31
C ASN A 228 22.79 15.43 18.51
N VAL A 229 23.86 15.34 19.31
CA VAL A 229 24.57 14.07 19.63
C VAL A 229 23.63 13.03 20.22
N LYS A 230 22.76 13.42 21.17
CA LYS A 230 21.83 12.48 21.83
C LYS A 230 20.85 11.87 20.84
N LEU A 231 20.39 12.69 19.87
CA LEU A 231 19.50 12.22 18.83
C LEU A 231 20.21 11.25 17.88
N ARG A 232 21.50 11.49 17.58
CA ARG A 232 22.32 10.58 16.78
C ARG A 232 22.49 9.21 17.43
N ASP A 233 22.87 9.20 18.70
CA ASP A 233 23.07 7.96 19.44
C ASP A 233 21.75 7.19 19.59
N LYS A 234 20.62 7.90 19.76
CA LYS A 234 19.29 7.27 19.80
C LYS A 234 18.88 6.63 18.48
N LEU A 235 19.27 7.18 17.34
CA LEU A 235 18.92 6.66 16.01
C LEU A 235 19.81 5.50 15.57
N LEU A 236 21.01 5.37 16.15
CA LEU A 236 21.94 4.27 15.84
C LEU A 236 21.44 2.91 16.34
N PHE A 237 20.59 2.90 17.36
CA PHE A 237 20.14 1.69 18.03
C PHE A 237 18.63 1.65 18.19
N GLU A 238 18.10 0.44 18.23
CA GLU A 238 16.68 0.24 18.49
C GLU A 238 16.30 0.60 19.93
N ASP A 239 15.09 1.11 20.12
CA ASP A 239 14.52 1.35 21.45
C ASP A 239 13.73 0.13 21.97
N ALA A 240 13.29 0.17 23.23
CA ALA A 240 12.55 -0.94 23.83
C ALA A 240 11.18 -1.21 23.16
N ASN A 241 10.66 -0.25 22.40
CA ASN A 241 9.35 -0.33 21.74
C ASN A 241 9.45 -0.72 20.26
N PHE A 242 10.67 -0.98 19.76
CA PHE A 242 10.95 -1.28 18.35
C PHE A 242 10.46 -0.19 17.40
N THR A 243 10.54 1.08 17.83
CA THR A 243 9.94 2.21 17.11
C THR A 243 10.46 2.28 15.68
N TYR A 244 11.77 2.20 15.46
CA TYR A 244 12.35 2.37 14.13
C TYR A 244 12.14 1.14 13.24
N SER A 245 12.32 -0.08 13.78
CA SER A 245 12.05 -1.32 13.07
C SER A 245 10.59 -1.40 12.60
N ARG A 246 9.62 -1.02 13.45
CA ARG A 246 8.20 -0.99 13.08
C ARG A 246 7.94 0.03 11.97
N ARG A 247 8.51 1.25 12.07
CA ARG A 247 8.37 2.30 11.05
C ARG A 247 8.96 1.86 9.71
N TYR A 248 10.19 1.33 9.70
CA TYR A 248 10.85 0.85 8.48
C TYR A 248 10.13 -0.35 7.87
N PHE A 249 9.70 -1.31 8.70
CA PHE A 249 8.90 -2.44 8.23
C PHE A 249 7.60 -1.98 7.58
N TRP A 250 6.86 -1.10 8.23
CA TRP A 250 5.60 -0.59 7.72
C TRP A 250 5.80 0.21 6.42
N GLY A 251 6.74 1.16 6.40
CA GLY A 251 7.02 1.98 5.21
C GLY A 251 7.49 1.16 4.01
N TYR A 252 8.38 0.18 4.23
CA TYR A 252 8.88 -0.69 3.16
C TYR A 252 7.76 -1.52 2.50
N ASN A 253 6.87 -2.09 3.31
CA ASN A 253 5.76 -2.91 2.82
C ASN A 253 4.65 -2.05 2.20
N ALA A 254 4.32 -0.91 2.81
CA ALA A 254 3.32 0.02 2.28
C ALA A 254 3.69 0.50 0.87
N LEU A 255 4.93 0.95 0.67
CA LEU A 255 5.42 1.33 -0.66
C LEU A 255 5.42 0.17 -1.66
N GLY A 256 5.66 -1.07 -1.20
CA GLY A 256 5.58 -2.26 -2.04
C GLY A 256 4.16 -2.51 -2.57
N VAL A 257 3.16 -2.44 -1.68
CA VAL A 257 1.74 -2.58 -2.05
C VAL A 257 1.29 -1.45 -3.00
N ILE A 258 1.68 -0.21 -2.71
CA ILE A 258 1.43 0.95 -3.58
C ILE A 258 2.03 0.72 -4.98
N ASN A 259 3.26 0.23 -5.06
CA ASN A 259 3.93 -0.05 -6.34
C ASN A 259 3.22 -1.13 -7.16
N ASP A 260 2.66 -2.16 -6.52
CA ASP A 260 1.85 -3.15 -7.21
C ASP A 260 0.52 -2.58 -7.73
N GLY A 261 -0.05 -1.61 -7.01
CA GLY A 261 -1.17 -0.78 -7.49
C GLY A 261 -0.80 0.01 -8.74
N ILE A 262 0.34 0.72 -8.72
CA ILE A 262 0.85 1.48 -9.88
C ILE A 262 1.09 0.57 -11.09
N LYS A 263 1.72 -0.60 -10.90
CA LYS A 263 1.92 -1.59 -11.98
C LYS A 263 0.60 -2.03 -12.59
N SER A 264 -0.41 -2.27 -11.75
CA SER A 264 -1.74 -2.70 -12.21
C SER A 264 -2.44 -1.61 -13.02
N MET A 265 -2.34 -0.34 -12.61
CA MET A 265 -2.86 0.79 -13.37
C MET A 265 -2.19 0.91 -14.75
N ARG A 266 -0.85 0.84 -14.79
CA ARG A 266 -0.10 0.90 -16.05
C ARG A 266 -0.46 -0.25 -16.99
N ALA A 267 -0.52 -1.48 -16.47
CA ALA A 267 -0.93 -2.64 -17.24
C ALA A 267 -2.35 -2.46 -17.81
N ALA A 268 -3.30 -1.99 -17.00
CA ALA A 268 -4.66 -1.74 -17.46
C ALA A 268 -4.73 -0.75 -18.64
N TYR A 269 -3.88 0.28 -18.67
CA TYR A 269 -3.76 1.19 -19.82
C TYR A 269 -3.14 0.51 -21.04
N PHE A 270 -1.89 0.01 -20.92
CA PHE A 270 -1.13 -0.50 -22.07
C PHE A 270 -1.69 -1.80 -22.66
N ASP A 271 -2.32 -2.64 -21.85
CA ASP A 271 -2.96 -3.87 -22.32
C ASP A 271 -4.25 -3.58 -23.11
N THR A 272 -4.91 -2.46 -22.81
CA THR A 272 -6.20 -2.06 -23.40
C THR A 272 -6.02 -1.18 -24.64
N PHE A 273 -5.24 -0.10 -24.51
CA PHE A 273 -5.07 0.92 -25.53
C PHE A 273 -3.75 0.74 -26.28
N LYS A 274 -3.67 -0.37 -27.02
CA LYS A 274 -2.53 -0.70 -27.89
C LYS A 274 -2.44 0.26 -29.08
N ASP A 275 -1.31 0.25 -29.77
CA ASP A 275 -1.12 1.08 -30.98
C ASP A 275 -2.21 0.84 -32.03
N ASP A 276 -2.73 -0.38 -32.16
CA ASP A 276 -3.85 -0.69 -33.07
C ASP A 276 -5.14 0.06 -32.75
N PHE A 277 -5.41 0.33 -31.47
CA PHE A 277 -6.55 1.15 -31.06
C PHE A 277 -6.35 2.60 -31.49
N TRP A 278 -5.19 3.18 -31.18
CA TRP A 278 -4.89 4.58 -31.52
C TRP A 278 -4.73 4.82 -33.02
N GLN A 279 -4.34 3.81 -33.79
CA GLN A 279 -4.30 3.86 -35.26
C GLN A 279 -5.66 3.60 -35.91
N GLY A 280 -6.73 3.38 -35.12
CA GLY A 280 -8.07 3.10 -35.62
C GLY A 280 -8.22 1.75 -36.33
N ARG A 281 -7.25 0.83 -36.15
CA ARG A 281 -7.29 -0.53 -36.73
C ARG A 281 -8.10 -1.51 -35.90
N ASN A 282 -8.41 -1.16 -34.65
CA ASN A 282 -9.25 -1.97 -33.78
C ASN A 282 -10.71 -1.95 -34.27
N ARG A 283 -11.24 -3.13 -34.58
CA ARG A 283 -12.61 -3.30 -35.09
C ARG A 283 -13.67 -3.44 -34.01
N THR A 284 -13.30 -3.75 -32.77
CA THR A 284 -14.25 -4.01 -31.69
C THR A 284 -14.44 -2.83 -30.75
N VAL A 285 -13.39 -2.01 -30.56
CA VAL A 285 -13.42 -0.86 -29.65
C VAL A 285 -13.47 0.44 -30.44
N TRP A 286 -14.65 1.06 -30.43
CA TRP A 286 -14.93 2.41 -30.98
C TRP A 286 -14.35 2.69 -32.38
N PRO A 287 -14.62 1.86 -33.40
CA PRO A 287 -14.11 2.09 -34.75
C PRO A 287 -14.72 3.36 -35.36
N TYR A 288 -13.89 4.17 -36.02
CA TYR A 288 -14.37 5.37 -36.71
C TYR A 288 -15.17 4.98 -37.97
N PRO A 289 -16.42 5.45 -38.13
CA PRO A 289 -17.33 4.94 -39.15
C PRO A 289 -17.12 5.55 -40.55
N TYR A 290 -16.52 6.75 -40.65
CA TYR A 290 -16.39 7.47 -41.94
C TYR A 290 -14.95 7.44 -42.47
N GLN A 291 -14.67 6.57 -43.43
CA GLN A 291 -13.35 6.56 -44.09
C GLN A 291 -13.19 7.81 -44.99
N ASP A 292 -12.02 8.44 -44.99
CA ASP A 292 -11.68 9.64 -45.79
C ASP A 292 -12.62 10.84 -45.67
N SER A 293 -12.80 11.36 -44.45
CA SER A 293 -13.52 12.63 -44.22
C SER A 293 -12.63 13.65 -43.51
N ALA A 294 -12.83 14.95 -43.76
CA ALA A 294 -12.18 16.01 -42.98
C ALA A 294 -12.47 15.89 -41.47
N GLY A 295 -13.64 15.36 -41.12
CA GLY A 295 -14.01 15.03 -39.73
C GLY A 295 -13.14 13.92 -39.11
N LYS A 296 -12.67 12.96 -39.91
CA LYS A 296 -11.76 11.90 -39.45
C LYS A 296 -10.44 12.50 -38.97
N THR A 297 -9.81 13.35 -39.79
CA THR A 297 -8.55 14.01 -39.41
C THR A 297 -8.72 14.90 -38.17
N ALA A 298 -9.83 15.63 -38.07
CA ALA A 298 -10.13 16.44 -36.88
C ALA A 298 -10.30 15.57 -35.62
N TYR A 299 -11.00 14.45 -35.72
CA TYR A 299 -11.20 13.51 -34.62
C TYR A 299 -9.90 12.80 -34.23
N GLU A 300 -9.07 12.40 -35.19
CA GLU A 300 -7.75 11.81 -34.94
C GLU A 300 -6.82 12.78 -34.21
N ASN A 301 -6.79 14.05 -34.61
CA ASN A 301 -6.03 15.10 -33.92
C ASN A 301 -6.52 15.28 -32.46
N LEU A 302 -7.83 15.28 -32.25
CA LEU A 302 -8.43 15.38 -30.92
C LEU A 302 -8.08 14.16 -30.04
N MET A 303 -8.17 12.95 -30.60
CA MET A 303 -7.73 11.71 -29.96
C MET A 303 -6.23 11.73 -29.63
N ALA A 304 -5.40 12.29 -30.51
CA ALA A 304 -3.96 12.39 -30.31
C ALA A 304 -3.60 13.28 -29.11
N THR A 305 -4.32 14.39 -28.90
CA THR A 305 -4.15 15.23 -27.70
C THR A 305 -4.45 14.45 -26.42
N VAL A 306 -5.59 13.75 -26.37
CA VAL A 306 -5.96 12.98 -25.17
C VAL A 306 -5.05 11.77 -24.97
N ARG A 307 -4.60 11.14 -26.05
CA ARG A 307 -3.56 10.10 -26.01
C ARG A 307 -2.29 10.64 -25.35
N HIS A 308 -1.82 11.81 -25.77
CA HIS A 308 -0.63 12.43 -25.21
C HIS A 308 -0.81 12.70 -23.70
N ASP A 309 -1.95 13.25 -23.30
CA ASP A 309 -2.24 13.51 -21.89
C ASP A 309 -2.30 12.23 -21.04
N LEU A 310 -2.89 11.17 -21.57
CA LEU A 310 -2.93 9.85 -20.93
C LEU A 310 -1.54 9.24 -20.82
N GLU A 311 -0.77 9.20 -21.90
CA GLU A 311 0.59 8.65 -21.92
C GLU A 311 1.51 9.41 -20.97
N LYS A 312 1.38 10.74 -20.91
CA LYS A 312 2.10 11.58 -19.95
C LYS A 312 1.74 11.21 -18.51
N ALA A 313 0.46 11.10 -18.17
CA ALA A 313 0.03 10.71 -16.83
C ALA A 313 0.53 9.29 -16.46
N VAL A 314 0.47 8.34 -17.40
CA VAL A 314 0.96 6.97 -17.18
C VAL A 314 2.49 6.93 -17.02
N LEU A 315 3.23 7.82 -17.69
CA LEU A 315 4.68 7.97 -17.52
C LEU A 315 5.05 8.62 -16.17
N GLU A 316 4.26 9.58 -15.71
CA GLU A 316 4.39 10.17 -14.37
C GLU A 316 4.14 9.12 -13.27
N LEU A 317 3.19 8.19 -13.47
CA LEU A 317 3.03 7.02 -12.60
C LEU A 317 4.28 6.13 -12.56
N ASP A 318 4.94 5.86 -13.70
CA ASP A 318 6.21 5.12 -13.72
C ASP A 318 7.32 5.86 -12.97
N THR A 319 7.35 7.18 -13.08
CA THR A 319 8.27 8.03 -12.32
C THR A 319 8.01 7.91 -10.82
N MET A 320 6.74 7.89 -10.40
CA MET A 320 6.36 7.67 -9.00
C MET A 320 6.76 6.27 -8.51
N HIS A 321 6.54 5.23 -9.33
CA HIS A 321 6.99 3.87 -9.01
C HIS A 321 8.51 3.80 -8.79
N LYS A 322 9.30 4.42 -9.67
CA LYS A 322 10.77 4.49 -9.53
C LYS A 322 11.18 5.25 -8.26
N LYS A 323 10.47 6.35 -7.94
CA LYS A 323 10.70 7.11 -6.70
C LYS A 323 10.44 6.24 -5.46
N ASN A 324 9.32 5.54 -5.42
CA ASN A 324 8.98 4.61 -4.34
C ASN A 324 10.02 3.49 -4.19
N GLU A 325 10.50 2.89 -5.28
CA GLU A 325 11.55 1.86 -5.21
C GLU A 325 12.87 2.40 -4.64
N ARG A 326 13.26 3.64 -4.97
CA ARG A 326 14.42 4.28 -4.33
C ARG A 326 14.22 4.43 -2.83
N THR A 327 13.08 4.98 -2.41
CA THR A 327 12.72 5.10 -0.99
C THR A 327 12.70 3.73 -0.29
N ARG A 328 12.20 2.67 -0.93
CA ARG A 328 12.24 1.30 -0.36
C ARG A 328 13.67 0.80 -0.17
N ASN A 329 14.57 1.06 -1.11
CA ASN A 329 15.98 0.69 -0.99
C ASN A 329 16.69 1.48 0.12
N GLU A 330 16.35 2.76 0.28
CA GLU A 330 16.83 3.58 1.41
C GLU A 330 16.36 3.01 2.75
N ILE A 331 15.08 2.68 2.88
CA ILE A 331 14.52 2.03 4.08
C ILE A 331 15.22 0.70 4.37
N PHE A 332 15.49 -0.10 3.33
CA PHE A 332 16.21 -1.36 3.48
C PHE A 332 17.61 -1.13 4.06
N SER A 333 18.34 -0.16 3.54
CA SER A 333 19.68 0.22 4.05
C SER A 333 19.62 0.72 5.50
N LEU A 334 18.67 1.59 5.83
CA LEU A 334 18.47 2.10 7.20
C LEU A 334 18.16 0.98 8.19
N ARG A 335 17.29 0.04 7.80
CA ARG A 335 16.96 -1.13 8.62
C ARG A 335 18.18 -2.01 8.88
N GLU A 336 19.02 -2.23 7.87
CA GLU A 336 20.22 -3.05 8.00
C GLU A 336 21.26 -2.40 8.93
N GLN A 337 21.44 -1.07 8.80
CA GLN A 337 22.32 -0.29 9.68
C GLN A 337 21.83 -0.34 11.13
N LEU A 338 20.52 -0.17 11.36
CA LEU A 338 19.91 -0.25 12.69
C LEU A 338 20.07 -1.64 13.31
N PHE A 339 19.88 -2.70 12.53
CA PHE A 339 20.03 -4.08 12.99
C PHE A 339 21.50 -4.39 13.36
N SER A 340 22.44 -4.00 12.50
CA SER A 340 23.88 -4.13 12.77
C SER A 340 24.27 -3.37 14.04
N GLY A 341 23.91 -2.09 14.15
CA GLY A 341 24.17 -1.28 15.35
C GLY A 341 23.58 -1.91 16.62
N SER A 342 22.31 -2.34 16.57
CA SER A 342 21.62 -2.94 17.71
C SER A 342 22.24 -4.27 18.14
N SER A 343 22.65 -5.11 17.19
CA SER A 343 23.32 -6.39 17.49
C SER A 343 24.68 -6.20 18.17
N VAL A 344 25.45 -5.19 17.76
CA VAL A 344 26.73 -4.83 18.41
C VAL A 344 26.50 -4.36 19.85
N ARG A 345 25.47 -3.53 20.07
CA ARG A 345 25.11 -3.06 21.43
C ARG A 345 24.69 -4.24 22.32
N GLU A 346 23.88 -5.15 21.79
CA GLU A 346 23.43 -6.34 22.52
C GLU A 346 24.62 -7.25 22.89
N SER A 347 25.53 -7.47 21.94
CA SER A 347 26.76 -8.23 22.16
C SER A 347 27.63 -7.61 23.27
N ARG A 348 27.83 -6.28 23.26
CA ARG A 348 28.55 -5.58 24.33
C ARG A 348 27.89 -5.75 25.70
N ARG A 349 26.56 -5.60 25.78
CA ARG A 349 25.81 -5.82 27.02
C ARG A 349 25.93 -7.25 27.53
N ALA A 350 25.89 -8.24 26.62
CA ALA A 350 26.08 -9.64 26.97
C ALA A 350 27.50 -9.92 27.52
N ILE A 351 28.53 -9.26 26.95
CA ILE A 351 29.91 -9.34 27.46
C ILE A 351 30.00 -8.74 28.87
N GLU A 352 29.47 -7.53 29.07
CA GLU A 352 29.47 -6.85 30.38
C GLU A 352 28.72 -7.68 31.44
N GLN A 353 27.57 -8.27 31.10
CA GLN A 353 26.86 -9.21 31.98
C GLN A 353 27.68 -10.46 32.26
N GLY A 354 28.35 -11.01 31.25
CA GLY A 354 29.25 -12.15 31.41
C GLY A 354 30.39 -11.86 32.38
N ASP A 355 30.96 -10.67 32.34
CA ASP A 355 32.02 -10.25 33.25
C ASP A 355 31.49 -10.03 34.67
N ASN A 356 30.30 -9.44 34.83
CA ASN A 356 29.65 -9.33 36.14
C ASN A 356 29.36 -10.71 36.76
N ILE A 357 28.90 -11.68 35.97
CA ILE A 357 28.67 -13.06 36.42
C ILE A 357 29.99 -13.71 36.83
N LYS A 358 31.08 -13.54 36.07
CA LYS A 358 32.41 -14.07 36.43
C LYS A 358 32.88 -13.51 37.77
N ILE A 359 32.76 -12.20 37.99
CA ILE A 359 33.17 -11.55 39.25
C ILE A 359 32.33 -12.10 40.42
N LEU A 360 31.01 -12.14 40.29
CA LEU A 360 30.11 -12.65 41.34
C LEU A 360 30.40 -14.12 41.66
N THR A 361 30.64 -14.94 40.63
CA THR A 361 31.01 -16.35 40.80
C THR A 361 32.36 -16.49 41.48
N GLY A 362 33.34 -15.65 41.11
CA GLY A 362 34.65 -15.60 41.76
C GLY A 362 34.56 -15.29 43.24
N VAL A 363 33.79 -14.26 43.61
CA VAL A 363 33.54 -13.89 45.02
C VAL A 363 32.83 -15.03 45.77
N SER A 364 31.80 -15.63 45.17
CA SER A 364 31.05 -16.73 45.80
C SER A 364 31.92 -17.98 46.02
N MET A 365 32.77 -18.32 45.04
CA MET A 365 33.73 -19.43 45.16
C MET A 365 34.78 -19.17 46.25
N LEU A 366 35.20 -17.92 46.46
CA LEU A 366 36.08 -17.56 47.57
C LEU A 366 35.39 -17.72 48.93
N PHE A 367 34.13 -17.34 49.08
CA PHE A 367 33.42 -17.44 50.36
C PHE A 367 33.03 -18.86 50.75
N LEU A 368 32.95 -19.80 49.81
CA LEU A 368 32.55 -21.18 50.07
C LEU A 368 33.46 -21.88 51.11
N PRO A 369 34.79 -21.94 50.95
CA PRO A 369 35.67 -22.54 51.96
C PRO A 369 35.73 -21.72 53.26
N LEU A 370 35.68 -20.38 53.21
CA LEU A 370 35.61 -19.56 54.43
C LEU A 370 34.37 -19.91 55.27
N THR A 371 33.20 -19.95 54.61
CA THR A 371 31.92 -20.22 55.27
C THR A 371 31.87 -21.64 55.80
N PHE A 372 32.48 -22.60 55.10
CA PHE A 372 32.61 -23.96 55.59
C PHE A 372 33.41 -24.00 56.90
N VAL A 373 34.59 -23.36 56.95
CA VAL A 373 35.41 -23.33 58.17
C VAL A 373 34.68 -22.60 59.29
N THR A 374 34.13 -21.40 59.05
CA THR A 374 33.39 -20.67 60.10
C THR A 374 32.15 -21.42 60.58
N SER A 375 31.46 -22.15 59.70
CA SER A 375 30.32 -22.99 60.08
C SER A 375 30.74 -24.13 60.99
N VAL A 376 31.83 -24.85 60.70
CA VAL A 376 32.33 -25.96 61.54
C VAL A 376 32.68 -25.47 62.95
N PHE A 377 33.35 -24.31 63.06
CA PHE A 377 33.72 -23.73 64.36
C PHE A 377 32.58 -22.97 65.04
N GLY A 378 31.48 -22.67 64.33
CA GLY A 378 30.27 -22.07 64.89
C GLY A 378 29.28 -23.08 65.48
N ILE A 379 29.54 -24.39 65.35
CA ILE A 379 28.70 -25.44 65.93
C ILE A 379 28.88 -25.43 67.45
N THR A 380 27.82 -25.05 68.17
CA THR A 380 27.81 -24.91 69.64
C THR A 380 28.00 -26.21 70.41
N THR A 381 27.99 -27.37 69.74
CA THR A 381 28.30 -28.66 70.37
C THR A 381 29.80 -28.93 70.49
N LEU A 382 30.64 -28.12 69.84
CA LEU A 382 32.09 -28.13 70.01
C LEU A 382 32.45 -26.96 70.94
N ASP A 383 32.76 -27.25 72.21
CA ASP A 383 33.19 -26.23 73.17
C ASP A 383 34.64 -25.82 72.89
N ILE A 384 34.82 -24.88 71.96
CA ILE A 384 36.11 -24.38 71.50
C ILE A 384 36.33 -22.99 72.12
N GLN A 385 37.40 -22.84 72.91
CA GLN A 385 37.77 -21.54 73.48
C GLN A 385 38.16 -20.54 72.37
N ALA A 386 37.85 -19.27 72.57
CA ALA A 386 38.07 -18.21 71.58
C ALA A 386 39.55 -18.04 71.15
N ASP A 387 40.50 -18.47 71.98
CA ASP A 387 41.95 -18.44 71.72
C ASP A 387 42.52 -19.76 71.17
N ASP A 388 41.67 -20.69 70.68
CA ASP A 388 42.14 -21.97 70.17
C ASP A 388 42.92 -21.81 68.85
N TRP A 389 44.20 -22.17 68.89
CA TRP A 389 45.12 -22.17 67.75
C TRP A 389 44.66 -23.05 66.57
N ARG A 390 43.76 -24.01 66.81
CA ARG A 390 43.21 -24.90 65.77
C ARG A 390 42.38 -24.15 64.74
N PHE A 391 41.75 -23.03 65.12
CA PHE A 391 40.97 -22.21 64.20
C PHE A 391 41.83 -21.61 63.07
N PRO A 392 42.89 -20.82 63.33
CA PRO A 392 43.74 -20.27 62.26
C PRO A 392 44.44 -21.35 61.44
N VAL A 393 44.82 -22.49 62.06
CA VAL A 393 45.43 -23.60 61.32
C VAL A 393 44.44 -24.24 60.36
N THR A 394 43.23 -24.57 60.80
CA THR A 394 42.21 -25.17 59.92
C THR A 394 41.79 -24.20 58.80
N MET A 395 41.70 -22.91 59.11
CA MET A 395 41.43 -21.86 58.14
C MET A 395 42.48 -21.86 57.01
N VAL A 396 43.77 -21.87 57.34
CA VAL A 396 44.85 -21.88 56.34
C VAL A 396 44.89 -23.20 55.59
N THR A 397 44.81 -24.34 56.29
CA THR A 397 44.92 -25.68 55.69
C THR A 397 43.77 -26.00 54.73
N VAL A 398 42.56 -25.50 54.98
CA VAL A 398 41.40 -25.72 54.09
C VAL A 398 41.32 -24.64 53.02
N CYS A 399 41.44 -23.35 53.37
CA CYS A 399 41.22 -22.27 52.41
C CYS A 399 42.34 -22.17 51.37
N VAL A 400 43.62 -22.33 51.76
CA VAL A 400 44.73 -22.14 50.81
C VAL A 400 44.70 -23.17 49.67
N PRO A 401 44.57 -24.49 49.92
CA PRO A 401 44.46 -25.47 48.84
C PRO A 401 43.21 -25.26 47.98
N PHE A 402 42.07 -24.92 48.58
CA PHE A 402 40.84 -24.64 47.83
C PHE A 402 40.98 -23.38 46.94
N PHE A 403 41.62 -22.33 47.43
CA PHE A 403 41.87 -21.12 46.63
C PHE A 403 42.84 -21.38 45.49
N VAL A 404 43.91 -22.15 45.74
CA VAL A 404 44.83 -22.56 44.69
C VAL A 404 44.10 -23.39 43.64
N LEU A 405 43.26 -24.34 44.06
CA LEU A 405 42.44 -25.14 43.15
C LEU A 405 41.47 -24.29 42.32
N ILE A 406 40.73 -23.38 42.96
CA ILE A 406 39.81 -22.45 42.30
C ILE A 406 40.56 -21.57 41.30
N PHE A 407 41.71 -21.02 41.69
CA PHE A 407 42.53 -20.17 40.82
C PHE A 407 43.03 -20.94 39.60
N VAL A 408 43.54 -22.17 39.80
CA VAL A 408 43.98 -23.04 38.70
C VAL A 408 42.80 -23.34 37.77
N LEU A 409 41.63 -23.70 38.30
CA LEU A 409 40.43 -24.00 37.52
C LEU A 409 39.89 -22.78 36.74
N GLN A 410 40.08 -21.56 37.25
CA GLN A 410 39.65 -20.34 36.56
C GLN A 410 40.62 -19.89 35.45
N THR A 411 41.87 -20.37 35.44
CA THR A 411 42.81 -20.05 34.36
C THR A 411 42.60 -20.95 33.13
N ARG A 412 42.76 -20.37 31.92
CA ARG A 412 42.75 -21.13 30.66
C ARG A 412 43.81 -22.25 30.63
N ALA A 413 44.91 -22.09 31.35
CA ALA A 413 45.97 -23.07 31.47
C ALA A 413 45.53 -24.31 32.28
N GLY A 414 44.82 -24.12 33.40
CA GLY A 414 44.31 -25.23 34.22
C GLY A 414 43.24 -26.06 33.50
N VAL A 415 42.31 -25.41 32.79
CA VAL A 415 41.30 -26.12 31.97
C VAL A 415 41.96 -26.93 30.83
N SER A 416 42.99 -26.38 30.19
CA SER A 416 43.77 -27.08 29.15
C SER A 416 44.58 -28.27 29.73
N ALA A 417 45.14 -28.12 30.93
CA ALA A 417 45.88 -29.18 31.62
C ALA A 417 44.95 -30.33 32.06
N ILE A 418 43.74 -30.03 32.54
CA ILE A 418 42.73 -31.03 32.89
C ILE A 418 42.26 -31.78 31.63
N ARG A 419 42.04 -31.05 30.52
CA ARG A 419 41.63 -31.65 29.24
C ARG A 419 42.72 -32.47 28.54
N LYS A 420 43.98 -32.31 28.95
CA LYS A 420 45.13 -33.13 28.49
C LYS A 420 45.43 -34.32 29.41
N SER A 421 44.88 -34.33 30.62
CA SER A 421 45.14 -35.35 31.65
C SER A 421 43.99 -36.35 31.82
N GLY A 422 42.88 -36.15 31.10
CA GLY A 422 41.88 -37.19 30.80
C GLY A 422 41.89 -37.45 29.31
#